data_AF-A0A951IL38-F1
#
_entry.id   AF-A0A951IL38-F1
#
_cell.length_a   1.000
_cell.length_b   1.000
_cell.length_c   1.000
_cell.angle_alpha   90.00
_cell.angle_beta   90.00
_cell.angle_gamma   90.00
#
_symmetry.space_group_name_H-M   'P 1'
#
loop_
_entity.id
_entity.type
_entity.pdbx_description
1 polymer ?
#
loop_
_entity_poly.entity_id
_entity_poly.type
_entity_poly.pdbx_seq_one_letter_code
_entity_poly.pdbx_strand_id
1 'polypeptide(L)'
;MASNTQSSSLEDEAQDAALVEETLAATAPPGDEPPGPAPSASAEHAPEPSEARPPEPRAEHGVPIGEYLREREERLNYQRQLEAYRAREAPAPRPDPFLDPQGFVNAQLRAEMDPVLRQLSVAIAHNNKATASSVHGAELTERAQAEFDKALPGLDPAERSRVMGSPNPFLAAVDWLKQKELLAEIGGDAKSYRERILNEALADPEFLGRASEAARSFAAGNVRPLSRASTKPQALPSLNRSGSAAS
;
A
#
# COMPACT_ATOMS: atom_id res chain seq x y z
N MET A 1 -9.80 16.47 51.30
CA MET A 1 -8.89 17.61 51.60
C MET A 1 -7.53 17.23 51.04
N ALA A 2 -6.86 18.00 50.19
CA ALA A 2 -7.28 19.18 49.39
C ALA A 2 -6.54 19.01 48.03
N SER A 3 -7.16 19.22 46.86
CA SER A 3 -7.46 20.56 46.30
C SER A 3 -6.24 21.48 46.35
N ASN A 4 -5.51 21.59 45.24
CA ASN A 4 -4.88 22.85 44.86
C ASN A 4 -5.07 23.07 43.35
N THR A 5 -5.23 24.34 42.95
CA THR A 5 -5.80 24.72 41.65
C THR A 5 -5.13 26.00 41.13
N GLN A 6 -4.51 25.92 39.95
CA GLN A 6 -4.10 27.04 39.09
C GLN A 6 -3.80 26.42 37.70
N SER A 7 -4.41 26.79 36.56
CA SER A 7 -5.18 27.98 36.13
C SER A 7 -4.35 29.17 35.63
N SER A 8 -3.53 28.90 34.60
CA SER A 8 -3.14 29.79 33.49
C SER A 8 -2.48 28.89 32.42
N SER A 9 -2.65 29.06 31.11
CA SER A 9 -3.56 29.88 30.28
C SER A 9 -3.60 29.18 28.89
N LEU A 10 -4.69 29.11 28.11
CA LEU A 10 -5.34 30.17 27.32
C LEU A 10 -4.34 31.14 26.66
N GLU A 11 -4.37 31.46 25.36
CA GLU A 11 -5.10 31.00 24.16
C GLU A 11 -4.27 31.50 22.96
N ASP A 12 -3.88 30.68 21.97
CA ASP A 12 -3.62 31.16 20.59
C ASP A 12 -3.40 30.03 19.54
N GLU A 13 -3.13 30.43 18.29
CA GLU A 13 -2.76 29.63 17.10
C GLU A 13 -3.82 28.65 16.58
N ALA A 14 -5.02 29.19 16.35
CA ALA A 14 -6.02 28.60 15.47
C ALA A 14 -6.50 29.58 14.39
N GLN A 15 -5.56 30.25 13.71
CA GLN A 15 -5.76 31.05 12.50
C GLN A 15 -4.41 31.38 11.85
N ASP A 16 -4.13 30.80 10.67
CA ASP A 16 -3.46 31.56 9.61
C ASP A 16 -3.72 30.93 8.23
N ALA A 17 -4.77 31.43 7.58
CA ALA A 17 -5.11 31.10 6.20
C ALA A 17 -5.72 32.34 5.53
N ALA A 18 -5.21 32.66 4.34
CA ALA A 18 -5.58 33.80 3.49
C ALA A 18 -5.20 35.21 4.02
N LEU A 19 -3.99 35.66 3.66
CA LEU A 19 -3.76 37.06 3.29
C LEU A 19 -2.64 37.20 2.24
N VAL A 20 -3.02 37.20 0.95
CA VAL A 20 -2.13 37.58 -0.17
C VAL A 20 -2.95 38.37 -1.20
N GLU A 21 -3.00 39.69 -1.04
CA GLU A 21 -3.46 40.66 -2.05
C GLU A 21 -2.62 41.95 -1.98
N GLU A 22 -2.85 42.84 -2.94
CA GLU A 22 -2.44 44.24 -2.98
C GLU A 22 -0.93 44.57 -3.16
N THR A 23 -0.47 44.41 -4.40
CA THR A 23 0.16 45.55 -5.12
C THR A 23 -0.35 45.60 -6.56
N LEU A 24 -1.01 46.70 -6.95
CA LEU A 24 -1.58 46.93 -8.29
C LEU A 24 -1.49 48.42 -8.69
N ALA A 25 -1.74 48.71 -9.99
CA ALA A 25 -1.75 50.05 -10.63
C ALA A 25 -0.36 50.73 -10.78
N ALA A 26 -0.01 51.45 -11.87
CA ALA A 26 -0.60 51.71 -13.21
C ALA A 26 0.56 52.09 -14.20
N THR A 27 0.43 52.52 -15.46
CA THR A 27 -0.71 52.90 -16.33
C THR A 27 -0.35 52.77 -17.84
N ALA A 28 -1.31 53.01 -18.74
CA ALA A 28 -1.16 53.14 -20.21
C ALA A 28 -2.34 53.99 -20.79
N PRO A 29 -2.46 54.30 -22.11
CA PRO A 29 -1.53 54.24 -23.25
C PRO A 29 -1.03 55.68 -23.56
N PRO A 30 -1.12 56.39 -24.74
CA PRO A 30 -1.42 56.11 -26.18
C PRO A 30 -0.13 56.10 -27.07
N GLY A 31 -0.11 56.06 -28.42
CA GLY A 31 -1.13 55.81 -29.46
C GLY A 31 -0.82 56.50 -30.82
N ASP A 32 -1.48 56.03 -31.90
CA ASP A 32 -1.54 56.56 -33.29
C ASP A 32 -0.27 56.64 -34.18
N GLU A 33 -0.48 56.91 -35.48
CA GLU A 33 0.29 56.37 -36.64
C GLU A 33 0.85 57.47 -37.63
N PRO A 34 1.01 57.30 -38.97
CA PRO A 34 2.28 57.62 -39.68
C PRO A 34 2.27 58.93 -40.52
N PRO A 35 3.38 59.26 -41.22
CA PRO A 35 3.42 59.00 -42.68
C PRO A 35 4.81 58.67 -43.29
N GLY A 36 4.83 58.24 -44.57
CA GLY A 36 6.04 58.10 -45.43
C GLY A 36 6.44 59.40 -46.18
N PRO A 37 7.18 59.39 -47.34
CA PRO A 37 7.35 58.28 -48.29
C PRO A 37 8.70 58.12 -49.08
N ALA A 38 8.91 56.91 -49.66
CA ALA A 38 9.48 56.63 -51.02
C ALA A 38 10.95 57.05 -51.40
N PRO A 39 11.47 56.74 -52.61
CA PRO A 39 11.65 55.38 -53.21
C PRO A 39 13.01 55.14 -53.95
N SER A 40 13.37 53.87 -54.22
CA SER A 40 14.16 53.36 -55.40
C SER A 40 14.59 51.88 -55.20
N ALA A 41 14.86 51.04 -56.20
CA ALA A 41 14.44 50.97 -57.61
C ALA A 41 14.77 49.57 -58.19
N SER A 42 13.96 49.10 -59.15
CA SER A 42 14.16 48.02 -60.16
C SER A 42 15.18 46.88 -59.95
N ALA A 43 14.67 45.64 -59.93
CA ALA A 43 15.04 44.61 -60.91
C ALA A 43 13.92 43.55 -61.03
N GLU A 44 13.62 43.11 -62.27
CA GLU A 44 12.51 42.23 -62.62
C GLU A 44 13.01 41.19 -63.62
N HIS A 45 12.91 39.88 -63.33
CA HIS A 45 12.95 38.82 -64.36
C HIS A 45 12.51 37.43 -63.86
N ALA A 46 11.78 36.72 -64.73
CA ALA A 46 11.41 35.30 -64.72
C ALA A 46 10.85 34.95 -66.13
N PRO A 47 10.64 33.69 -66.54
CA PRO A 47 11.02 32.38 -65.96
C PRO A 47 11.71 31.44 -67.01
N GLU A 48 11.66 30.11 -66.77
CA GLU A 48 11.84 28.99 -67.72
C GLU A 48 13.26 28.59 -68.19
N PRO A 49 13.47 27.34 -68.71
CA PRO A 49 12.58 26.17 -68.79
C PRO A 49 13.11 24.89 -68.07
N SER A 50 12.33 23.81 -68.15
CA SER A 50 12.63 22.46 -67.63
C SER A 50 13.61 21.66 -68.51
N GLU A 51 14.50 20.89 -67.89
CA GLU A 51 15.20 19.75 -68.51
C GLU A 51 15.18 18.54 -67.56
N ALA A 52 15.06 17.31 -68.08
CA ALA A 52 14.65 16.14 -67.30
C ALA A 52 15.53 14.89 -67.48
N ARG A 53 15.97 14.28 -66.37
CA ARG A 53 16.56 12.92 -66.21
C ARG A 53 16.96 12.70 -64.73
N PRO A 54 17.21 11.46 -64.28
CA PRO A 54 16.55 10.18 -64.58
C PRO A 54 15.90 9.59 -63.29
N PRO A 55 15.18 8.44 -63.34
CA PRO A 55 14.71 7.80 -62.10
C PRO A 55 15.88 7.20 -61.30
N GLU A 56 15.98 7.57 -60.02
CA GLU A 56 16.95 6.98 -59.09
C GLU A 56 16.61 5.52 -58.73
N PRO A 57 17.62 4.65 -58.49
CA PRO A 57 17.37 3.31 -58.00
C PRO A 57 16.79 3.35 -56.58
N ARG A 58 15.65 2.67 -56.37
CA ARG A 58 15.05 2.56 -55.03
C ARG A 58 16.03 1.87 -54.07
N ALA A 59 16.35 2.53 -52.96
CA ALA A 59 17.16 1.95 -51.90
C ALA A 59 16.35 0.93 -51.09
N GLU A 60 16.23 -0.31 -51.59
CA GLU A 60 15.45 -1.41 -50.99
C GLU A 60 15.94 -1.88 -49.61
N HIS A 61 16.99 -1.26 -49.07
CA HIS A 61 17.63 -1.60 -47.79
C HIS A 61 17.66 -0.41 -46.80
N GLY A 62 16.78 0.58 -46.97
CA GLY A 62 16.58 1.66 -46.01
C GLY A 62 15.67 1.25 -44.86
N VAL A 63 16.18 1.19 -43.63
CA VAL A 63 15.35 1.13 -42.41
C VAL A 63 14.44 2.38 -42.40
N PRO A 64 13.11 2.25 -42.18
CA PRO A 64 12.24 3.42 -42.20
C PRO A 64 12.64 4.44 -41.15
N ILE A 65 12.64 5.74 -41.50
CA ILE A 65 13.10 6.81 -40.62
C ILE A 65 12.37 6.81 -39.27
N GLY A 66 11.08 6.43 -39.24
CA GLY A 66 10.31 6.28 -38.00
C GLY A 66 10.73 5.10 -37.11
N GLU A 67 11.28 4.02 -37.67
CA GLU A 67 11.88 2.92 -36.89
C GLU A 67 13.23 3.37 -36.31
N TYR A 68 14.06 4.01 -37.13
CA TYR A 68 15.36 4.54 -36.68
C TYR A 68 15.22 5.61 -35.58
N LEU A 69 14.21 6.48 -35.68
CA LEU A 69 13.89 7.44 -34.62
C LEU A 69 13.41 6.75 -33.34
N ARG A 70 12.52 5.74 -33.44
CA ARG A 70 12.08 4.97 -32.27
C ARG A 70 13.24 4.23 -31.59
N GLU A 71 14.09 3.52 -32.33
CA GLU A 71 15.24 2.83 -31.70
C GLU A 71 16.26 3.83 -31.12
N ARG A 72 16.42 5.02 -31.72
CA ARG A 72 17.23 6.10 -31.14
C ARG A 72 16.63 6.61 -29.82
N GLU A 73 15.32 6.78 -29.73
CA GLU A 73 14.62 7.17 -28.50
C GLU A 73 14.69 6.08 -27.44
N GLU A 74 14.51 4.80 -27.80
CA GLU A 74 14.68 3.65 -26.90
C GLU A 74 16.11 3.57 -26.36
N ARG A 75 17.13 3.73 -27.21
CA ARG A 75 18.54 3.77 -26.79
C ARG A 75 18.82 4.94 -25.84
N LEU A 76 18.26 6.13 -26.08
CA LEU A 76 18.39 7.30 -25.20
C LEU A 76 17.60 7.12 -23.88
N ASN A 77 16.48 6.42 -23.90
CA ASN A 77 15.73 6.07 -22.70
C ASN A 77 16.50 5.06 -21.85
N TYR A 78 17.05 4.02 -22.49
CA TYR A 78 17.87 3.00 -21.82
C TYR A 78 19.16 3.58 -21.25
N GLN A 79 19.86 4.46 -21.99
CA GLN A 79 21.03 5.19 -21.48
C GLN A 79 20.69 6.01 -20.23
N ARG A 80 19.63 6.81 -20.27
CA ARG A 80 19.19 7.60 -19.10
C ARG A 80 18.79 6.74 -17.91
N GLN A 81 18.15 5.58 -18.13
CA GLN A 81 17.86 4.61 -17.07
C GLN A 81 19.14 4.00 -16.47
N LEU A 82 20.11 3.65 -17.31
CA LEU A 82 21.37 3.02 -16.90
C LEU A 82 22.30 4.03 -16.19
N GLU A 83 22.29 5.29 -16.60
CA GLU A 83 22.92 6.40 -15.88
C GLU A 83 22.24 6.65 -14.51
N ALA A 84 20.89 6.71 -14.47
CA ALA A 84 20.16 6.85 -13.22
C ALA A 84 20.35 5.64 -12.27
N TYR A 85 20.58 4.45 -12.81
CA TYR A 85 20.93 3.26 -12.05
C TYR A 85 22.35 3.35 -11.48
N ARG A 86 23.35 3.67 -12.32
CA ARG A 86 24.74 3.91 -11.89
C ARG A 86 24.85 5.03 -10.84
N ALA A 87 24.07 6.09 -10.97
CA ALA A 87 24.02 7.18 -9.99
C ALA A 87 23.43 6.75 -8.62
N ARG A 88 22.66 5.65 -8.57
CA ARG A 88 22.14 5.05 -7.33
C ARG A 88 23.07 3.99 -6.76
N GLU A 89 23.78 3.25 -7.60
CA GLU A 89 24.79 2.26 -7.18
C GLU A 89 26.15 2.85 -6.83
N ALA A 90 26.43 4.10 -7.22
CA ALA A 90 27.69 4.77 -6.93
C ALA A 90 28.01 4.70 -5.42
N PRO A 91 29.11 4.04 -5.01
CA PRO A 91 29.40 3.87 -3.59
C PRO A 91 29.65 5.22 -2.94
N ALA A 92 29.01 5.45 -1.79
CA ALA A 92 29.14 6.72 -1.06
C ALA A 92 30.62 7.05 -0.81
N PRO A 93 31.05 8.33 -0.99
CA PRO A 93 32.43 8.72 -0.80
C PRO A 93 32.87 8.39 0.63
N ARG A 94 33.97 7.64 0.75
CA ARG A 94 34.53 7.26 2.05
C ARG A 94 34.94 8.54 2.80
N PRO A 95 34.52 8.75 4.07
CA PRO A 95 34.90 9.93 4.83
C PRO A 95 36.42 10.06 4.99
N ASP A 96 36.91 11.30 5.04
CA ASP A 96 38.34 11.59 5.23
C ASP A 96 38.72 11.35 6.71
N PRO A 97 39.70 10.47 7.01
CA PRO A 97 40.19 10.25 8.38
C PRO A 97 40.61 11.51 9.15
N PHE A 98 41.05 12.57 8.46
CA PHE A 98 41.57 13.79 9.07
C PHE A 98 40.50 14.86 9.29
N LEU A 99 39.42 14.86 8.50
CA LEU A 99 38.30 15.81 8.62
C LEU A 99 37.12 15.24 9.40
N ASP A 100 36.85 13.94 9.27
CA ASP A 100 35.87 13.20 10.07
C ASP A 100 36.39 11.79 10.45
N PRO A 101 37.25 11.70 11.49
CA PRO A 101 37.74 10.41 11.98
C PRO A 101 36.63 9.50 12.49
N GLN A 102 35.51 10.05 12.99
CA GLN A 102 34.39 9.25 13.49
C GLN A 102 33.59 8.65 12.33
N GLY A 103 33.28 9.43 11.29
CA GLY A 103 32.67 8.94 10.07
C GLY A 103 33.53 7.88 9.37
N PHE A 104 34.85 8.05 9.32
CA PHE A 104 35.76 7.05 8.76
C PHE A 104 35.70 5.71 9.51
N VAL A 105 35.79 5.73 10.84
CA VAL A 105 35.68 4.52 11.68
C VAL A 105 34.31 3.85 11.51
N ASN A 106 33.22 4.62 11.52
CA ASN A 106 31.86 4.10 11.31
C ASN A 106 31.67 3.51 9.90
N ALA A 107 32.28 4.11 8.87
CA ALA A 107 32.22 3.59 7.50
C ALA A 107 33.03 2.29 7.34
N GLN A 108 34.19 2.18 7.98
CA GLN A 108 34.99 0.96 7.99
C GLN A 108 34.27 -0.18 8.74
N LEU A 109 33.70 0.11 9.92
CA LEU A 109 32.92 -0.86 10.70
C LEU A 109 31.68 -1.35 9.93
N ARG A 110 30.98 -0.47 9.21
CA ARG A 110 29.87 -0.87 8.32
C ARG A 110 30.37 -1.79 7.20
N ALA A 111 31.44 -1.43 6.49
CA ALA A 111 31.98 -2.25 5.41
C ALA A 111 32.37 -3.68 5.86
N GLU A 112 32.80 -3.85 7.11
CA GLU A 112 33.12 -5.15 7.72
C GLU A 112 31.88 -5.91 8.22
N MET A 113 30.85 -5.21 8.70
CA MET A 113 29.59 -5.82 9.21
C MET A 113 28.55 -6.10 8.11
N ASP A 114 28.49 -5.30 7.05
CA ASP A 114 27.56 -5.44 5.92
C ASP A 114 27.53 -6.84 5.26
N PRO A 115 28.64 -7.59 5.06
CA PRO A 115 28.56 -8.97 4.60
C PRO A 115 27.87 -9.89 5.62
N VAL A 116 28.13 -9.71 6.92
CA VAL A 116 27.52 -10.52 8.00
C VAL A 116 26.02 -10.21 8.12
N LEU A 117 25.64 -8.93 8.07
CA LEU A 117 24.24 -8.49 8.11
C LEU A 117 23.45 -9.01 6.90
N ARG A 118 24.05 -9.05 5.71
CA ARG A 118 23.44 -9.66 4.51
C ARG A 118 23.31 -11.18 4.60
N GLN A 119 24.29 -11.88 5.17
CA GLN A 119 24.17 -13.32 5.43
C GLN A 119 23.06 -13.61 6.44
N LEU A 120 22.97 -12.80 7.51
CA LEU A 120 21.94 -12.92 8.55
C LEU A 120 20.53 -12.65 7.99
N SER A 121 20.34 -11.61 7.17
CA SER A 121 19.03 -11.31 6.59
C SER A 121 18.55 -12.40 5.62
N VAL A 122 19.46 -12.98 4.81
CA VAL A 122 19.16 -14.15 3.97
C VAL A 122 18.81 -15.39 4.82
N ALA A 123 19.54 -15.65 5.90
CA ALA A 123 19.26 -16.76 6.81
C ALA A 123 17.88 -16.61 7.50
N ILE A 124 17.53 -15.40 7.96
CA ILE A 124 16.22 -15.07 8.53
C ILE A 124 15.12 -15.25 7.48
N ALA A 125 15.30 -14.73 6.26
CA ALA A 125 14.33 -14.88 5.18
C ALA A 125 14.09 -16.36 4.82
N HIS A 126 15.15 -17.17 4.75
CA HIS A 126 15.05 -18.61 4.50
C HIS A 126 14.33 -19.34 5.64
N ASN A 127 14.65 -19.04 6.90
CA ASN A 127 13.96 -19.62 8.05
C ASN A 127 12.47 -19.22 8.10
N ASN A 128 12.16 -17.96 7.78
CA ASN A 128 10.79 -17.46 7.73
C ASN A 128 9.97 -18.15 6.61
N LYS A 129 10.53 -18.32 5.40
CA LYS A 129 9.87 -19.08 4.32
C LYS A 129 9.70 -20.56 4.66
N ALA A 130 10.71 -21.19 5.25
CA ALA A 130 10.62 -22.59 5.70
C ALA A 130 9.54 -22.77 6.78
N THR A 131 9.43 -21.84 7.72
CA THR A 131 8.38 -21.82 8.75
C THR A 131 7.00 -21.70 8.11
N ALA A 132 6.79 -20.74 7.20
CA ALA A 132 5.51 -20.59 6.49
C ALA A 132 5.14 -21.86 5.69
N SER A 133 6.12 -22.43 4.97
CA SER A 133 5.95 -23.67 4.21
C SER A 133 5.61 -24.87 5.09
N SER A 134 6.07 -24.91 6.35
CA SER A 134 5.73 -25.97 7.31
C SER A 134 4.31 -25.85 7.91
N VAL A 135 3.77 -24.62 8.00
CA VAL A 135 2.46 -24.33 8.61
C VAL A 135 1.33 -24.32 7.57
N HIS A 136 1.63 -23.95 6.32
CA HIS A 136 0.65 -23.74 5.26
C HIS A 136 0.93 -24.50 3.96
N GLY A 137 1.99 -25.30 3.92
CA GLY A 137 2.46 -25.98 2.71
C GLY A 137 3.32 -25.07 1.83
N ALA A 138 4.25 -25.68 1.10
CA ALA A 138 5.16 -24.96 0.20
C ALA A 138 4.38 -24.25 -0.91
N GLU A 139 3.49 -24.95 -1.62
CA GLU A 139 2.75 -24.42 -2.78
C GLU A 139 1.95 -23.15 -2.43
N LEU A 140 1.23 -23.14 -1.30
CA LEU A 140 0.48 -21.95 -0.86
C LEU A 140 1.41 -20.80 -0.49
N THR A 141 2.54 -21.10 0.16
CA THR A 141 3.56 -20.11 0.53
C THR A 141 4.21 -19.46 -0.70
N GLU A 142 4.50 -20.25 -1.74
CA GLU A 142 5.09 -19.74 -2.98
C GLU A 142 4.08 -19.00 -3.85
N ARG A 143 2.82 -19.46 -3.92
CA ARG A 143 1.71 -18.72 -4.54
C ARG A 143 1.50 -17.38 -3.87
N ALA A 144 1.47 -17.34 -2.52
CA ALA A 144 1.31 -16.11 -1.76
C ALA A 144 2.47 -15.14 -1.95
N GLN A 145 3.71 -15.64 -1.93
CA GLN A 145 4.88 -14.82 -2.23
C GLN A 145 4.78 -14.22 -3.64
N ALA A 146 4.52 -15.05 -4.66
CA ALA A 146 4.45 -14.60 -6.06
C ALA A 146 3.28 -13.64 -6.33
N GLU A 147 2.14 -13.80 -5.66
CA GLU A 147 1.01 -12.85 -5.76
C GLU A 147 1.28 -11.53 -5.02
N PHE A 148 2.00 -11.57 -3.90
CA PHE A 148 2.41 -10.36 -3.17
C PHE A 148 3.49 -9.59 -3.93
N ASP A 149 4.50 -10.28 -4.48
CA ASP A 149 5.57 -9.69 -5.28
C ASP A 149 5.03 -9.03 -6.58
N LYS A 150 3.96 -9.56 -7.17
CA LYS A 150 3.23 -8.91 -8.29
C LYS A 150 2.41 -7.69 -7.85
N ALA A 151 1.75 -7.77 -6.69
CA ALA A 151 0.89 -6.68 -6.20
C ALA A 151 1.71 -5.48 -5.68
N LEU A 152 2.90 -5.77 -5.13
CA LEU A 152 3.81 -4.84 -4.43
C LEU A 152 3.91 -3.43 -5.05
N PRO A 153 4.07 -3.23 -6.37
CA PRO A 153 4.16 -1.90 -6.98
C PRO A 153 2.90 -1.03 -6.81
N GLY A 154 1.71 -1.65 -6.87
CA GLY A 154 0.41 -0.97 -6.73
C GLY A 154 -0.26 -1.17 -5.37
N LEU A 155 0.35 -1.94 -4.47
CA LEU A 155 -0.17 -2.24 -3.14
C LEU A 155 -0.15 -1.00 -2.24
N ASP A 156 -1.23 -0.81 -1.48
CA ASP A 156 -1.38 0.24 -0.48
C ASP A 156 -0.18 0.27 0.51
N PRO A 157 0.36 1.46 0.87
CA PRO A 157 1.49 1.55 1.78
C PRO A 157 1.26 0.98 3.18
N ALA A 158 0.03 1.01 3.72
CA ALA A 158 -0.28 0.43 5.03
C ALA A 158 -0.39 -1.10 4.95
N GLU A 159 -1.01 -1.66 3.90
CA GLU A 159 -0.97 -3.11 3.64
C GLU A 159 0.47 -3.62 3.45
N ARG A 160 1.25 -2.94 2.61
CA ARG A 160 2.66 -3.28 2.37
C ARG A 160 3.46 -3.27 3.67
N SER A 161 3.27 -2.25 4.51
CA SER A 161 3.93 -2.13 5.82
C SER A 161 3.46 -3.20 6.82
N ARG A 162 2.17 -3.56 6.81
CA ARG A 162 1.58 -4.62 7.66
C ARG A 162 2.17 -6.00 7.34
N VAL A 163 2.39 -6.31 6.06
CA VAL A 163 2.97 -7.60 5.66
C VAL A 163 4.49 -7.61 5.85
N MET A 164 5.22 -6.63 5.30
CA MET A 164 6.69 -6.60 5.36
C MET A 164 7.24 -6.29 6.76
N GLY A 165 6.52 -5.53 7.58
CA GLY A 165 6.88 -5.24 8.97
C GLY A 165 6.46 -6.33 9.98
N SER A 166 5.86 -7.42 9.52
CA SER A 166 5.49 -8.54 10.39
C SER A 166 6.72 -9.39 10.79
N PRO A 167 6.67 -10.13 11.91
CA PRO A 167 7.79 -11.00 12.33
C PRO A 167 8.18 -12.09 11.31
N ASN A 168 7.22 -12.51 10.47
CA ASN A 168 7.45 -13.42 9.36
C ASN A 168 6.60 -12.97 8.15
N PRO A 169 7.19 -12.29 7.16
CA PRO A 169 6.45 -11.74 6.02
C PRO A 169 5.87 -12.83 5.10
N PHE A 170 6.40 -14.06 5.11
CA PHE A 170 5.84 -15.16 4.31
C PHE A 170 4.53 -15.69 4.92
N LEU A 171 4.43 -15.76 6.25
CA LEU A 171 3.15 -16.05 6.92
C LEU A 171 2.13 -14.92 6.67
N ALA A 172 2.55 -13.66 6.83
CA ALA A 172 1.66 -12.52 6.60
C ALA A 172 1.23 -12.38 5.13
N ALA A 173 2.09 -12.73 4.16
CA ALA A 173 1.73 -12.78 2.74
C ALA A 173 0.69 -13.89 2.45
N VAL A 174 0.81 -15.05 3.10
CA VAL A 174 -0.19 -16.13 3.00
C VAL A 174 -1.53 -15.70 3.59
N ASP A 175 -1.55 -15.02 4.74
CA ASP A 175 -2.79 -14.49 5.32
C ASP A 175 -3.38 -13.33 4.51
N TRP A 176 -2.54 -12.50 3.89
CA TRP A 176 -2.97 -11.49 2.92
C TRP A 176 -3.59 -12.11 1.67
N LEU A 177 -3.00 -13.20 1.14
CA LEU A 177 -3.59 -13.93 0.01
C LEU A 177 -4.97 -14.49 0.37
N LYS A 178 -5.14 -15.11 1.54
CA LYS A 178 -6.45 -15.57 2.03
C LYS A 178 -7.46 -14.41 2.14
N GLN A 179 -7.03 -13.24 2.62
CA GLN A 179 -7.87 -12.03 2.70
C GLN A 179 -8.27 -11.54 1.30
N LYS A 180 -7.33 -11.46 0.35
CA LYS A 180 -7.57 -11.11 -1.06
C LYS A 180 -8.55 -12.07 -1.74
N GLU A 181 -8.40 -13.38 -1.53
CA GLU A 181 -9.26 -14.41 -2.10
C GLU A 181 -10.66 -14.40 -1.47
N LEU A 182 -10.78 -14.22 -0.16
CA LEU A 182 -12.06 -14.07 0.55
C LEU A 182 -12.82 -12.82 0.10
N LEU A 183 -12.12 -11.69 -0.09
CA LEU A 183 -12.72 -10.46 -0.61
C LEU A 183 -13.18 -10.62 -2.07
N ALA A 184 -12.48 -11.43 -2.88
CA ALA A 184 -12.90 -11.76 -4.24
C ALA A 184 -14.13 -12.70 -4.27
N GLU A 185 -14.27 -13.64 -3.32
CA GLU A 185 -15.44 -14.53 -3.24
C GLU A 185 -16.69 -13.84 -2.68
N ILE A 186 -16.52 -12.95 -1.69
CA ILE A 186 -17.62 -12.15 -1.12
C ILE A 186 -18.04 -11.03 -2.07
N GLY A 187 -17.08 -10.41 -2.76
CA GLY A 187 -17.32 -9.27 -3.65
C GLY A 187 -17.91 -8.06 -2.92
N GLY A 188 -18.74 -7.29 -3.63
CA GLY A 188 -19.33 -6.04 -3.12
C GLY A 188 -20.53 -6.20 -2.18
N ASP A 189 -21.06 -7.42 -1.98
CA ASP A 189 -22.23 -7.65 -1.12
C ASP A 189 -22.12 -8.90 -0.24
N ALA A 190 -21.71 -8.67 1.01
CA ALA A 190 -21.66 -9.69 2.05
C ALA A 190 -23.04 -10.22 2.48
N LYS A 191 -24.16 -9.61 2.07
CA LYS A 191 -25.51 -10.11 2.37
C LYS A 191 -25.91 -11.22 1.41
N SER A 192 -25.83 -11.01 0.08
CA SER A 192 -26.09 -12.08 -0.90
C SER A 192 -25.11 -13.25 -0.77
N TYR A 193 -23.84 -13.01 -0.42
CA TYR A 193 -22.90 -14.09 -0.09
C TYR A 193 -23.42 -14.97 1.06
N ARG A 194 -23.89 -14.37 2.16
CA ARG A 194 -24.46 -15.12 3.31
C ARG A 194 -25.75 -15.83 2.93
N GLU A 195 -26.61 -15.22 2.11
CA GLU A 195 -27.85 -15.82 1.63
C GLU A 195 -27.58 -17.01 0.70
N ARG A 196 -26.55 -16.96 -0.16
CA ARG A 196 -26.06 -18.13 -0.91
C ARG A 196 -25.66 -19.26 0.02
N ILE A 197 -24.75 -19.01 0.96
CA ILE A 197 -24.22 -20.05 1.87
C ILE A 197 -25.32 -20.62 2.77
N LEU A 198 -26.30 -19.83 3.20
CA LEU A 198 -27.46 -20.32 3.95
C LEU A 198 -28.37 -21.22 3.09
N ASN A 199 -28.65 -20.85 1.84
CA ASN A 199 -29.45 -21.68 0.93
C ASN A 199 -28.72 -22.99 0.55
N GLU A 200 -27.40 -22.93 0.40
CA GLU A 200 -26.52 -24.06 0.13
C GLU A 200 -26.47 -25.04 1.34
N ALA A 201 -26.31 -24.51 2.56
CA ALA A 201 -26.40 -25.30 3.79
C ALA A 201 -27.80 -25.91 4.02
N LEU A 202 -28.88 -25.19 3.68
CA LEU A 202 -30.25 -25.72 3.74
C LEU A 202 -30.55 -26.83 2.72
N ALA A 203 -29.68 -27.02 1.71
CA ALA A 203 -29.75 -28.14 0.77
C ALA A 203 -28.90 -29.36 1.22
N ASP A 204 -27.98 -29.19 2.16
CA ASP A 204 -27.13 -30.28 2.68
C ASP A 204 -27.89 -31.17 3.69
N PRO A 205 -28.05 -32.48 3.43
CA PRO A 205 -28.69 -33.40 4.37
C PRO A 205 -27.92 -33.59 5.68
N GLU A 206 -26.59 -33.42 5.73
CA GLU A 206 -25.86 -33.47 7.01
C GLU A 206 -26.16 -32.23 7.88
N PHE A 207 -26.14 -31.03 7.29
CA PHE A 207 -26.55 -29.81 7.96
C PHE A 207 -27.99 -29.89 8.46
N LEU A 208 -28.94 -30.35 7.64
CA LEU A 208 -30.33 -30.56 8.06
C LEU A 208 -30.45 -31.59 9.19
N GLY A 209 -29.65 -32.67 9.15
CA GLY A 209 -29.54 -33.65 10.23
C GLY A 209 -29.15 -33.00 11.56
N ARG A 210 -27.98 -32.33 11.57
CA ARG A 210 -27.43 -31.61 12.74
C ARG A 210 -28.37 -30.51 13.24
N ALA A 211 -28.99 -29.76 12.33
CA ALA A 211 -29.98 -28.73 12.66
C ALA A 211 -31.24 -29.33 13.31
N SER A 212 -31.70 -30.49 12.84
CA SER A 212 -32.84 -31.20 13.45
C SER A 212 -32.53 -31.77 14.83
N GLU A 213 -31.29 -32.23 15.06
CA GLU A 213 -30.83 -32.69 16.37
C GLU A 213 -30.67 -31.52 17.35
N ALA A 214 -30.05 -30.42 16.91
CA ALA A 214 -29.99 -29.17 17.67
C ALA A 214 -31.40 -28.65 18.02
N ALA A 215 -32.34 -28.66 17.07
CA ALA A 215 -33.73 -28.27 17.31
C ALA A 215 -34.41 -29.19 18.35
N ARG A 216 -34.13 -30.50 18.35
CA ARG A 216 -34.61 -31.43 19.39
C ARG A 216 -33.98 -31.14 20.75
N SER A 217 -32.68 -30.85 20.83
CA SER A 217 -32.03 -30.51 22.10
C SER A 217 -32.48 -29.15 22.65
N PHE A 218 -32.71 -28.16 21.79
CA PHE A 218 -33.32 -26.89 22.18
C PHE A 218 -34.78 -27.08 22.63
N ALA A 219 -35.57 -27.90 21.94
CA ALA A 219 -36.94 -28.20 22.34
C ALA A 219 -36.98 -28.92 23.70
N ALA A 220 -36.13 -29.94 23.91
CA ALA A 220 -36.04 -30.68 25.17
C ALA A 220 -35.52 -29.81 26.33
N GLY A 221 -34.48 -29.00 26.09
CA GLY A 221 -33.91 -28.09 27.09
C GLY A 221 -34.80 -26.89 27.44
N ASN A 222 -35.64 -26.44 26.50
CA ASN A 222 -36.59 -25.34 26.72
C ASN A 222 -37.97 -25.81 27.20
N VAL A 223 -38.15 -27.09 27.52
CA VAL A 223 -39.24 -27.52 28.42
C VAL A 223 -38.90 -27.04 29.83
N ARG A 224 -39.17 -25.75 30.09
CA ARG A 224 -39.53 -25.33 31.46
C ARG A 224 -40.67 -26.25 31.89
N PRO A 225 -40.51 -27.09 32.94
CA PRO A 225 -41.67 -27.75 33.50
C PRO A 225 -42.62 -26.65 33.97
N LEU A 226 -43.87 -26.66 33.51
CA LEU A 226 -44.93 -25.94 34.20
C LEU A 226 -45.10 -26.64 35.55
N SER A 227 -44.29 -26.20 36.51
CA SER A 227 -44.23 -26.77 37.85
C SER A 227 -45.52 -26.46 38.58
N ARG A 228 -46.47 -27.37 38.37
CA ARG A 228 -47.73 -27.59 39.08
C ARG A 228 -47.73 -26.91 40.45
N ALA A 229 -48.63 -25.96 40.63
CA ALA A 229 -48.74 -25.21 41.88
C ALA A 229 -49.00 -26.13 43.09
N SER A 230 -48.65 -25.62 44.27
CA SER A 230 -48.79 -26.25 45.59
C SER A 230 -47.76 -27.33 45.96
N THR A 231 -46.76 -26.93 46.74
CA THR A 231 -46.78 -27.24 48.19
C THR A 231 -46.01 -26.18 48.99
N LYS A 232 -46.29 -26.12 50.30
CA LYS A 232 -45.90 -25.09 51.30
C LYS A 232 -44.51 -24.44 51.13
N PRO A 233 -44.35 -23.14 51.48
CA PRO A 233 -43.03 -22.56 51.72
C PRO A 233 -42.36 -23.25 52.92
N GLN A 234 -41.08 -23.58 52.76
CA GLN A 234 -40.26 -24.16 53.83
C GLN A 234 -39.90 -23.05 54.83
N ALA A 235 -40.20 -23.26 56.11
CA ALA A 235 -39.99 -22.24 57.13
C ALA A 235 -38.49 -21.97 57.39
N LEU A 236 -38.15 -20.71 57.62
CA LEU A 236 -36.81 -20.30 58.04
C LEU A 236 -36.50 -20.88 59.44
N PRO A 237 -35.31 -21.49 59.65
CA PRO A 237 -34.89 -21.94 60.98
C PRO A 237 -34.49 -20.73 61.84
N SER A 238 -35.43 -20.24 62.64
CA SER A 238 -35.15 -19.40 63.81
C SER A 238 -34.86 -20.27 65.05
N LEU A 239 -34.56 -19.63 66.19
CA LEU A 239 -33.95 -20.20 67.42
C LEU A 239 -32.43 -20.39 67.26
N ASN A 240 -31.61 -19.41 67.66
CA ASN A 240 -31.23 -19.08 69.04
C ASN A 240 -30.94 -20.32 69.92
N ARG A 241 -29.67 -20.56 70.22
CA ARG A 241 -29.28 -21.30 71.43
C ARG A 241 -27.93 -20.82 71.99
N SER A 242 -27.95 -20.43 73.26
CA SER A 242 -26.83 -20.40 74.23
C SER A 242 -25.43 -20.00 73.73
N GLY A 243 -24.98 -18.79 74.09
CA GLY A 243 -23.56 -18.43 74.06
C GLY A 243 -22.77 -18.94 75.27
N SER A 244 -21.46 -18.65 75.30
CA SER A 244 -20.58 -18.75 76.47
C SER A 244 -19.45 -17.71 76.38
N ALA A 245 -18.61 -17.62 77.41
CA ALA A 245 -17.73 -16.48 77.70
C ALA A 245 -16.30 -16.58 77.11
N ALA A 246 -15.47 -15.61 77.52
CA ALA A 246 -14.09 -15.29 77.12
C ALA A 246 -13.97 -14.46 75.82
N SER A 247 -13.22 -13.34 75.77
CA SER A 247 -12.38 -12.70 76.81
C SER A 247 -12.70 -11.21 76.96
#